data_AF-A0A482W1V3-F1
#
_entry.id   AF-A0A482W1V3-F1
#
_cell.length_a   1.000
_cell.length_b   1.000
_cell.length_c   1.000
_cell.angle_alpha   90.00
_cell.angle_beta   90.00
_cell.angle_gamma   90.00
#
_symmetry.space_group_name_H-M   'P 1'
#
loop_
_entity.id
_entity.type
_entity.pdbx_description
1 polymer ?
#
loop_
_entity_poly.entity_id
_entity_poly.type
_entity_poly.pdbx_seq_one_letter_code
_entity_poly.pdbx_strand_id
1 'polypeptide(L)'
;MTKLGSISQDVNSQNTRIWSTKNPHESIAVGLQPIKIGVWAGFNRRRIIGPIFFQGTINTQRYRIEILQPFVDQLLDNERQKYYFLQDG
;
A
#
# COMPACT_ATOMS: atom_id res chain seq x y z
N MET A 1 20.67 23.79 37.41
CA MET A 1 19.24 23.98 37.09
C MET A 1 18.89 23.07 35.93
N THR A 2 18.23 21.96 36.23
CA THR A 2 17.81 20.91 35.30
C THR A 2 16.63 21.42 34.47
N LYS A 3 16.70 21.36 33.13
CA LYS A 3 15.50 21.48 32.29
C LYS A 3 15.24 20.11 31.67
N LEU A 4 14.23 19.44 32.22
CA LEU A 4 13.70 18.17 31.77
C LEU A 4 13.25 18.29 30.32
N GLY A 5 13.61 17.30 29.51
CA GLY A 5 13.20 17.19 28.11
C GLY A 5 11.69 17.06 28.00
N SER A 6 11.09 17.94 27.21
CA SER A 6 9.70 17.83 26.79
C SER A 6 9.61 16.76 25.72
N ILE A 7 9.03 15.60 26.04
CA ILE A 7 8.60 14.61 25.06
C ILE A 7 7.31 15.13 24.44
N SER A 8 7.35 15.51 23.16
CA SER A 8 6.13 15.79 22.39
C SER A 8 5.31 14.50 22.32
N GLN A 9 4.04 14.54 22.72
CA GLN A 9 3.11 13.40 22.72
C GLN A 9 2.53 13.10 21.32
N ASP A 10 3.25 13.43 20.25
CA ASP A 10 2.81 13.09 18.90
C ASP A 10 3.40 11.74 18.50
N VAL A 11 2.67 10.66 18.82
CA VAL A 11 2.96 9.33 18.28
C VAL A 11 2.73 9.38 16.77
N ASN A 12 3.80 9.58 16.01
CA ASN A 12 3.77 9.45 14.55
C ASN A 12 3.53 7.98 14.19
N SER A 13 2.37 7.66 13.61
CA SER A 13 2.00 6.30 13.17
C SER A 13 2.82 5.83 11.96
N GLN A 14 3.74 6.64 11.44
CA GLN A 14 4.70 6.28 10.39
C GLN A 14 6.05 5.96 11.03
N ASN A 15 6.15 4.79 11.66
CA ASN A 15 7.37 4.35 12.33
C ASN A 15 8.41 3.91 11.29
N THR A 16 9.07 4.89 10.64
CA THR A 16 10.16 4.63 9.69
C THR A 16 11.41 4.24 10.46
N ARG A 17 11.82 2.97 10.39
CA ARG A 17 13.03 2.46 11.04
C ARG A 17 14.23 2.57 10.09
N ILE A 18 15.11 3.53 10.37
CA ILE A 18 16.36 3.75 9.64
C ILE A 18 17.48 2.98 10.36
N TRP A 19 18.18 2.09 9.65
CA TRP A 19 19.36 1.40 10.17
C TRP A 19 20.63 2.09 9.68
N SER A 20 21.56 2.37 10.60
CA SER A 20 22.87 2.95 10.32
C SER A 20 23.92 2.34 11.26
N THR A 21 25.17 2.25 10.83
CA THR A 21 26.29 1.74 11.64
C THR A 21 26.71 2.71 12.76
N LYS A 22 26.28 3.98 12.69
CA LYS A 22 26.36 4.96 13.78
C LYS A 22 24.96 5.43 14.13
N ASN A 23 24.67 5.58 15.43
CA ASN A 23 23.38 6.06 15.91
C ASN A 23 23.02 7.37 15.21
N PRO A 24 21.97 7.40 14.36
CA PRO A 24 21.54 8.64 13.74
C PRO A 24 20.84 9.45 14.83
N HIS A 25 21.58 10.36 15.47
CA HIS A 25 21.07 11.28 16.49
C HIS A 25 20.03 12.29 15.94
N GLU A 26 19.64 12.13 14.67
CA GLU A 26 18.71 12.98 13.96
C GLU A 26 17.46 12.18 13.57
N SER A 27 16.31 12.63 14.07
CA SER A 27 15.03 12.23 13.50
C SER A 27 14.87 12.93 12.16
N ILE A 28 14.94 12.18 11.06
CA ILE A 28 14.61 12.73 9.74
C ILE A 28 13.10 12.96 9.73
N ALA A 29 12.69 14.24 9.81
CA ALA A 29 11.33 14.65 9.54
C ALA A 29 11.07 14.49 8.04
N VAL A 30 10.76 13.27 7.61
CA VAL A 30 10.25 13.03 6.26
C VAL A 30 8.91 13.75 6.16
N GLY A 31 8.69 14.51 5.10
CA GLY A 31 7.43 15.22 4.88
C GLY A 31 6.24 14.28 5.13
N LEU A 32 5.28 14.74 5.93
CA LEU A 32 4.17 13.95 6.51
C LEU A 32 3.33 13.15 5.50
N GLN A 33 3.50 13.40 4.20
CA GLN A 33 2.78 12.76 3.12
C GLN A 33 3.75 12.14 2.11
N PRO A 34 4.29 10.94 2.39
CA PRO A 34 4.92 10.15 1.33
C PRO A 34 3.92 9.95 0.18
N ILE A 35 4.39 10.05 -1.07
CA ILE A 35 3.58 9.71 -2.24
C ILE A 35 3.14 8.24 -2.09
N LYS A 36 1.84 8.02 -1.93
CA LYS A 36 1.26 6.68 -1.81
C LYS A 36 0.87 6.19 -3.18
N ILE A 37 1.41 5.03 -3.57
CA ILE A 37 0.96 4.27 -4.73
C ILE A 37 0.19 3.06 -4.20
N GLY A 38 -1.04 2.91 -4.65
CA GLY A 38 -1.85 1.73 -4.39
C GLY A 38 -1.49 0.59 -5.33
N VAL A 39 -1.52 -0.62 -4.82
CA VAL A 39 -1.32 -1.83 -5.63
C VAL A 39 -2.49 -2.76 -5.38
N TRP A 40 -3.09 -3.26 -6.46
CA TRP A 40 -4.10 -4.29 -6.40
C TRP A 40 -3.60 -5.51 -7.19
N ALA A 41 -3.75 -6.70 -6.62
CA ALA A 41 -3.43 -7.95 -7.28
C ALA A 41 -4.37 -9.04 -6.79
N GLY A 42 -4.78 -9.90 -7.72
CA GLY A 42 -5.44 -11.16 -7.39
C GLY A 42 -4.42 -12.30 -7.41
N PHE A 43 -4.74 -13.42 -6.78
CA PHE A 43 -3.93 -14.62 -6.90
C PHE A 43 -4.80 -15.86 -6.83
N ASN A 44 -4.31 -16.94 -7.41
CA ASN A 44 -4.87 -18.27 -7.26
C ASN A 44 -3.74 -19.27 -6.98
N ARG A 45 -4.06 -20.56 -6.87
CA ARG A 45 -3.06 -21.62 -6.60
C ARG A 45 -1.90 -21.66 -7.61
N ARG A 46 -2.09 -21.16 -8.83
CA ARG A 46 -1.14 -21.28 -9.95
C ARG A 46 -0.27 -20.05 -10.13
N ARG A 47 -0.84 -18.85 -9.97
CA ARG A 47 -0.13 -17.59 -10.23
C ARG A 47 -0.75 -16.38 -9.53
N ILE A 48 0.04 -15.32 -9.48
CA ILE A 48 -0.40 -13.95 -9.21
C ILE A 48 -0.92 -13.36 -10.53
N ILE A 49 -1.99 -12.57 -10.47
CA ILE A 49 -2.62 -11.87 -11.58
C ILE A 49 -2.63 -10.37 -11.23
N GLY A 50 -2.12 -9.51 -12.11
CA GLY A 50 -1.59 -8.19 -11.75
C GLY A 50 -0.07 -8.24 -11.57
N PRO A 51 0.58 -7.25 -10.92
CA PRO A 51 0.03 -6.13 -10.12
C PRO A 51 -0.54 -4.98 -10.95
N ILE A 52 -1.60 -4.35 -10.43
CA ILE A 52 -2.21 -3.15 -11.00
C ILE A 52 -1.92 -1.99 -10.06
N PHE A 53 -1.17 -1.01 -10.56
CA PHE A 53 -0.80 0.18 -9.81
C PHE A 53 -1.80 1.30 -10.05
N PHE A 54 -2.18 2.00 -8.98
CA PHE A 54 -3.07 3.15 -9.05
C PHE A 54 -2.62 4.23 -8.06
N GLN A 55 -3.06 5.47 -8.30
CA GLN A 55 -2.72 6.61 -7.45
C GLN A 55 -3.98 7.35 -6.97
N GLY A 56 -3.87 7.88 -5.76
CA GLY A 56 -4.96 8.59 -5.07
C GLY A 56 -6.06 7.66 -4.57
N THR A 57 -7.13 8.27 -4.05
CA THR A 57 -8.28 7.54 -3.50
C THR A 57 -9.10 6.88 -4.61
N ILE A 58 -9.48 5.62 -4.39
CA ILE A 58 -10.33 4.84 -5.28
C ILE A 58 -11.80 5.04 -4.87
N ASN A 59 -12.62 5.44 -5.84
CA ASN A 59 -14.07 5.39 -5.74
C ASN A 59 -14.60 4.23 -6.62
N THR A 60 -15.90 3.95 -6.58
CA THR A 60 -16.51 2.83 -7.30
C THR A 60 -16.23 2.85 -8.81
N GLN A 61 -16.30 4.02 -9.45
CA GLN A 61 -16.08 4.13 -10.89
C GLN A 61 -14.61 3.86 -11.25
N ARG A 62 -13.68 4.48 -10.52
CA ARG A 62 -12.23 4.25 -10.68
C ARG A 62 -11.86 2.81 -10.37
N TYR A 63 -12.47 2.21 -9.35
CA TYR A 63 -12.26 0.80 -9.02
C TYR A 63 -12.60 -0.12 -10.20
N ARG A 64 -13.74 0.13 -10.85
CA ARG A 64 -14.18 -0.64 -12.01
C ARG A 64 -13.22 -0.50 -13.20
N ILE A 65 -12.84 0.73 -13.53
CA ILE A 65 -12.09 1.05 -14.76
C ILE A 65 -10.58 0.81 -14.58
N GLU A 66 -10.00 1.22 -13.46
CA GLU A 66 -8.55 1.19 -13.24
C GLU A 66 -8.08 -0.13 -12.61
N ILE A 67 -8.97 -0.89 -11.95
CA ILE A 67 -8.59 -2.12 -11.24
C ILE A 67 -9.32 -3.35 -11.78
N LEU A 68 -10.65 -3.39 -11.72
CA LEU A 68 -11.39 -4.62 -12.07
C LEU A 68 -11.28 -4.97 -13.56
N GLN A 69 -11.44 -3.99 -14.46
CA GLN A 69 -11.37 -4.26 -15.89
C GLN A 69 -9.98 -4.77 -16.30
N PRO A 70 -8.86 -4.09 -15.96
CA PRO A 70 -7.52 -4.60 -16.28
C PRO A 70 -7.20 -5.94 -15.62
N PHE A 71 -7.77 -6.22 -14.43
CA PHE A 71 -7.63 -7.52 -13.78
C PHE A 71 -8.33 -8.61 -14.58
N VAL A 72 -9.60 -8.40 -14.94
CA VAL A 72 -10.39 -9.37 -15.72
C VAL A 72 -9.73 -9.63 -17.08
N ASP A 73 -9.19 -8.60 -17.71
CA ASP A 73 -8.50 -8.69 -19.00
C ASP A 73 -7.24 -9.58 -18.93
N GLN A 74 -6.58 -9.65 -17.76
CA GLN A 74 -5.43 -10.51 -17.52
C GLN A 74 -5.78 -11.97 -17.19
N LEU A 75 -7.05 -12.27 -16.90
CA LEU A 75 -7.49 -13.64 -16.60
C LEU A 75 -7.48 -14.51 -17.86
N LEU A 76 -6.96 -15.73 -17.71
CA LEU A 76 -7.10 -16.77 -18.71
C LEU A 76 -8.56 -17.27 -18.75
N ASP A 77 -9.00 -17.80 -19.88
CA ASP A 77 -10.39 -18.26 -20.06
C ASP A 77 -10.83 -19.28 -19.00
N ASN A 78 -9.93 -20.19 -18.61
CA ASN A 78 -10.21 -21.15 -17.55
C ASN A 78 -10.31 -20.50 -16.17
N GLU A 79 -9.55 -19.44 -15.91
CA GLU A 79 -9.62 -18.68 -14.64
C GLU A 79 -10.96 -17.92 -14.56
N ARG A 80 -11.43 -17.36 -15.68
CA ARG A 80 -12.73 -16.66 -15.77
C ARG A 80 -13.93 -17.57 -15.54
N GLN A 81 -13.85 -18.83 -16.00
CA GLN A 81 -15.00 -19.74 -16.00
C GLN A 81 -15.04 -20.67 -14.78
N LYS A 82 -13.88 -21.01 -14.20
CA LYS A 82 -13.79 -22.09 -13.19
C LYS A 82 -13.53 -21.59 -11.78
N TYR A 83 -13.09 -20.35 -11.61
CA TYR A 83 -12.75 -19.80 -10.30
C TYR A 83 -13.78 -18.79 -9.83
N TYR A 84 -14.00 -18.79 -8.52
CA TYR A 84 -14.79 -17.78 -7.84
C TYR A 84 -13.90 -16.60 -7.47
N PHE A 85 -14.46 -15.40 -7.62
CA PHE A 85 -13.81 -14.17 -7.20
C PHE A 85 -14.09 -13.91 -5.72
N LEU A 86 -13.04 -13.67 -4.94
CA LEU A 86 -13.12 -13.34 -3.52
C LEU A 86 -12.38 -12.03 -3.27
N GLN A 87 -13.03 -11.12 -2.56
CA GLN A 87 -12.49 -9.84 -2.12
C GLN A 87 -13.05 -9.51 -0.71
N ASP A 88 -12.46 -8.52 -0.04
CA ASP A 88 -13.08 -7.87 1.11
C ASP A 88 -14.48 -7.29 0.78
N GLY A 89 -15.31 -7.16 1.82
CA GLY A 89 -16.67 -6.63 1.75
C GLY A 89 -16.79 -5.22 2.31
#